data_AF-A0AAF0V5N2-F1
#
_entry.id   AF-A0AAF0V5N2-F1
#
_cell.length_a   1.000
_cell.length_b   1.000
_cell.length_c   1.000
_cell.angle_alpha   90.00
_cell.angle_beta   90.00
_cell.angle_gamma   90.00
#
_symmetry.space_group_name_H-M   'P 1'
#
loop_
_entity.id
_entity.type
_entity.pdbx_description
1 polymer ?
#
loop_
_entity_poly.entity_id
_entity_poly.type
_entity_poly.pdbx_seq_one_letter_code
_entity_poly.pdbx_strand_id
1 'polypeptide(L)'
;MWKRKLVIFRKLLNYVFAVNVIAFVTLLCMHVHVLSTDITINLCKHNDFSYQRLSGEGILTQELATPQLSKAPVTASKNWTVGDLWKSPPNKDYVHCVAPSSLYKSPPESRGYLLVHANGGLNQMRAGICDMVAVARIINATLVIPELDKGSLWKDSSNFSDVFDEDYFINSLANDVRIVKKLPKELASATKVVKHFRSWSGVDYYEKEIASMWDEYKVIRAAKSDSRLANNNLPPDIQKLRCRACYQALRFAPPIEAIGKLLVDRMRSYGPYIALHLRYEKDILAFSGCTMSYPQKKLMN
;
A
#
# COMPACT_ATOMS: atom_id res chain seq x y z
N MET A 1 -7.87 29.44 69.01
CA MET A 1 -8.38 29.05 67.66
C MET A 1 -7.64 29.69 66.48
N TRP A 2 -7.01 30.86 66.62
CA TRP A 2 -6.43 31.62 65.49
C TRP A 2 -5.12 31.05 64.92
N LYS A 3 -4.21 30.54 65.77
CA LYS A 3 -2.94 29.92 65.35
C LYS A 3 -3.14 28.69 64.45
N ARG A 4 -4.18 27.88 64.71
CA ARG A 4 -4.51 26.69 63.89
C ARG A 4 -4.99 27.07 62.49
N LYS A 5 -5.82 28.12 62.37
CA LYS A 5 -6.28 28.64 61.08
C LYS A 5 -5.12 29.25 60.26
N LEU A 6 -4.18 29.94 60.91
CA LEU A 6 -3.00 30.51 60.24
C LEU A 6 -2.04 29.43 59.70
N VAL A 7 -1.86 28.32 60.44
CA VAL A 7 -1.05 27.18 59.97
C VAL A 7 -1.71 26.48 58.79
N ILE A 8 -3.02 26.30 58.82
CA ILE A 8 -3.79 25.71 57.70
C ILE A 8 -3.71 26.62 56.48
N PHE A 9 -3.86 27.93 56.65
CA PHE A 9 -3.75 28.91 55.57
C PHE A 9 -2.35 28.92 54.94
N ARG A 10 -1.27 28.88 55.74
CA ARG A 10 0.11 28.76 55.22
C ARG A 10 0.35 27.46 54.47
N LYS A 11 -0.21 26.34 54.92
CA LYS A 11 -0.12 25.06 54.19
C LYS A 11 -0.86 25.11 52.85
N LEU A 12 -2.05 25.71 52.81
CA LEU A 12 -2.81 25.90 51.57
C LEU A 12 -2.07 26.82 50.60
N LEU A 13 -1.49 27.92 51.09
CA LEU A 13 -0.72 28.84 50.25
C LEU A 13 0.52 28.16 49.65
N ASN A 14 1.26 27.39 50.45
CA ASN A 14 2.41 26.62 49.97
C ASN A 14 2.00 25.53 48.97
N TYR A 15 0.85 24.89 49.17
CA TYR A 15 0.33 23.90 48.24
C TYR A 15 -0.06 24.52 46.89
N VAL A 16 -0.78 25.65 46.91
CA VAL A 16 -1.14 26.40 45.70
C VAL A 16 0.12 26.87 44.96
N PHE A 17 1.14 27.33 45.68
CA PHE A 17 2.40 27.74 45.08
C PHE A 17 3.13 26.55 44.41
N ALA A 18 3.18 25.40 45.07
CA ALA A 18 3.79 24.18 44.51
C ALA A 18 3.08 23.70 43.25
N VAL A 19 1.74 23.70 43.23
CA VAL A 19 0.96 23.29 42.05
C VAL A 19 1.18 24.25 40.87
N ASN A 20 1.24 25.56 41.12
CA ASN A 20 1.51 26.54 40.06
C ASN A 20 2.95 26.43 39.51
N VAL A 21 3.94 26.14 40.36
CA VAL A 21 5.32 25.90 39.90
C VAL A 21 5.40 24.64 39.03
N ILE A 22 4.74 23.56 39.43
CA ILE A 22 4.71 22.31 38.62
C ILE A 22 4.02 22.57 37.28
N ALA A 23 2.88 23.26 37.26
CA ALA A 23 2.18 23.61 36.03
C ALA A 23 3.06 24.46 35.10
N PHE A 24 3.77 25.46 35.64
CA PHE A 24 4.66 26.33 34.88
C PHE A 24 5.87 25.57 34.32
N VAL A 25 6.47 24.66 35.09
CA VAL A 25 7.57 23.80 34.64
C VAL A 25 7.09 22.84 33.54
N THR A 26 5.89 22.26 33.66
CA THR A 26 5.33 21.41 32.58
C THR A 26 5.04 22.20 31.31
N LEU A 27 4.54 23.43 31.42
CA LEU A 27 4.29 24.31 30.28
C LEU A 27 5.61 24.70 29.57
N LEU A 28 6.65 24.99 30.34
CA LEU A 28 8.00 25.24 29.84
C LEU A 28 8.60 23.98 29.18
N CYS A 29 8.47 22.80 29.78
CA CYS A 29 8.94 21.55 29.15
C CYS A 29 8.24 21.25 27.83
N MET A 30 6.93 21.54 27.72
CA MET A 30 6.17 21.38 26.47
C MET A 30 6.54 22.41 25.41
N HIS A 31 6.96 23.62 25.80
CA HIS A 31 7.47 24.63 24.86
C HIS A 31 8.95 24.45 24.48
N VAL A 32 9.78 23.90 25.37
CA VAL A 32 11.20 23.65 25.10
C VAL A 32 11.41 22.41 24.22
N HIS A 33 10.45 21.47 24.15
CA HIS A 33 10.47 20.36 23.18
C HIS A 33 10.05 20.72 21.75
N VAL A 34 9.86 22.01 21.44
CA VAL A 34 9.74 22.52 20.06
C VAL A 34 11.01 23.30 19.65
N LEU A 35 12.16 23.02 20.28
CA LEU A 35 13.43 23.47 19.74
C LEU A 35 13.88 22.49 18.65
N SER A 36 13.63 22.93 17.42
CA SER A 36 14.15 22.44 16.15
C SER A 36 15.45 21.64 16.32
N THR A 37 15.38 20.32 16.21
CA THR A 37 16.54 19.57 15.76
C THR A 37 16.70 19.91 14.29
N ASP A 38 17.70 20.73 13.96
CA ASP A 38 18.18 20.83 12.58
C ASP A 38 18.62 19.43 12.16
N ILE A 39 17.73 18.71 11.46
CA ILE A 39 18.07 17.48 10.77
C ILE A 39 18.87 17.91 9.56
N THR A 40 20.19 17.95 9.70
CA THR A 40 21.10 18.10 8.56
C THR A 40 21.06 16.80 7.76
N ILE A 41 20.14 16.71 6.79
CA ILE A 41 20.12 15.64 5.79
C ILE A 41 21.31 15.88 4.86
N ASN A 42 22.43 15.21 5.12
CA ASN A 42 23.51 15.11 4.14
C ASN A 42 23.01 14.20 3.01
N LEU A 43 22.51 14.81 1.92
CA LEU A 43 22.28 14.11 0.66
C LEU A 43 23.63 13.53 0.19
N CYS A 44 23.68 12.22 -0.04
CA CYS A 44 24.86 11.57 -0.60
C CYS A 44 25.30 12.30 -1.87
N LYS A 45 26.55 12.80 -1.89
CA LYS A 45 27.15 13.35 -3.09
C LYS A 45 27.34 12.20 -4.09
N HIS A 46 26.78 12.37 -5.27
CA HIS A 46 26.82 11.43 -6.38
C HIS A 46 28.17 11.44 -7.08
N ASN A 47 29.28 11.14 -6.39
CA ASN A 47 30.57 10.94 -7.05
C ASN A 47 31.14 9.56 -6.69
N ASP A 48 31.37 8.80 -7.77
CA ASP A 48 32.18 7.58 -7.91
C ASP A 48 31.64 6.27 -7.33
N PHE A 49 30.71 5.64 -8.07
CA PHE A 49 30.51 4.19 -8.04
C PHE A 49 31.45 3.51 -9.04
N SER A 50 32.55 2.94 -8.52
CA SER A 50 33.38 1.95 -9.20
C SER A 50 32.71 0.57 -9.08
N TYR A 51 32.38 -0.07 -10.21
CA TYR A 51 31.89 -1.45 -10.24
C TYR A 51 33.08 -2.41 -10.08
N GLN A 52 33.19 -3.05 -8.92
CA GLN A 52 34.03 -4.24 -8.76
C GLN A 52 33.18 -5.49 -9.01
N ARG A 53 33.41 -6.11 -10.18
CA ARG A 53 32.81 -7.36 -10.64
C ARG A 53 33.30 -8.51 -9.75
N LEU A 54 32.46 -8.99 -8.83
CA LEU A 54 32.62 -10.29 -8.18
C LEU A 54 31.95 -11.35 -9.06
N SER A 55 32.79 -12.18 -9.67
CA SER A 55 32.44 -13.34 -10.48
C SER A 55 31.88 -14.46 -9.60
N GLY A 56 30.65 -14.89 -9.86
CA GLY A 56 30.05 -16.09 -9.28
C GLY A 56 28.74 -16.41 -9.99
N GLU A 57 28.73 -17.48 -10.77
CA GLU A 57 27.66 -17.90 -11.67
C GLU A 57 26.38 -18.31 -10.93
N GLY A 58 25.24 -17.87 -11.48
CA GLY A 58 23.89 -18.30 -11.10
C GLY A 58 22.92 -17.73 -12.12
N ILE A 59 22.57 -18.54 -13.12
CA ILE A 59 21.74 -18.16 -14.28
C ILE A 59 20.37 -17.67 -13.80
N LEU A 60 20.19 -16.35 -13.85
CA LEU A 60 18.91 -15.67 -13.86
C LEU A 60 18.87 -14.95 -15.20
N THR A 61 17.89 -15.27 -16.05
CA THR A 61 17.69 -14.59 -17.34
C THR A 61 17.62 -13.10 -17.10
N GLN A 62 18.70 -12.43 -17.43
CA GLN A 62 18.92 -11.03 -17.23
C GLN A 62 18.17 -10.29 -18.33
N GLU A 63 16.99 -9.76 -18.01
CA GLU A 63 16.43 -8.67 -18.78
C GLU A 63 17.31 -7.44 -18.49
N LEU A 64 18.40 -7.31 -19.26
CA LEU A 64 19.27 -6.14 -19.31
C LEU A 64 18.48 -4.99 -19.95
N ALA A 65 17.47 -4.48 -19.26
CA ALA A 65 17.09 -3.10 -19.43
C ALA A 65 18.22 -2.28 -18.79
N THR A 66 19.19 -1.85 -19.61
CA THR A 66 20.12 -0.78 -19.25
C THR A 66 19.27 0.34 -18.62
N PRO A 67 19.62 0.88 -17.43
CA PRO A 67 18.99 2.10 -17.00
C PRO A 67 19.41 3.15 -18.03
N GLN A 68 18.55 3.38 -19.02
CA GLN A 68 18.61 4.56 -19.86
C GLN A 68 18.26 5.71 -18.92
N LEU A 69 19.22 6.11 -18.09
CA LEU A 69 19.29 7.45 -17.60
C LEU A 69 19.54 8.26 -18.85
N SER A 70 18.45 8.57 -19.56
CA SER A 70 18.46 9.47 -20.71
C SER A 70 19.29 10.65 -20.25
N LYS A 71 20.47 10.86 -20.85
CA LYS A 71 21.24 12.09 -20.64
C LYS A 71 20.22 13.20 -20.77
N ALA A 72 19.92 13.87 -19.65
CA ALA A 72 18.93 14.92 -19.66
C ALA A 72 19.35 15.86 -20.79
N PRO A 73 18.48 16.14 -21.78
CA PRO A 73 18.86 17.03 -22.85
C PRO A 73 19.29 18.32 -22.18
N VAL A 74 20.53 18.74 -22.42
CA VAL A 74 21.08 20.04 -22.01
C VAL A 74 20.30 21.07 -22.81
N THR A 75 19.07 21.31 -22.38
CA THR A 75 18.14 22.24 -22.99
C THR A 75 18.26 23.50 -22.17
N ALA A 76 18.51 24.60 -22.87
CA ALA A 76 18.71 25.93 -22.34
C ALA A 76 17.95 26.21 -21.03
N SER A 77 18.65 26.84 -20.07
CA SER A 77 18.11 27.45 -18.86
C SER A 77 16.77 28.14 -19.12
N LYS A 78 15.66 27.40 -19.02
CA LYS A 78 14.35 28.00 -18.87
C LYS A 78 14.36 28.62 -17.49
N ASN A 79 14.17 29.94 -17.41
CA ASN A 79 13.91 30.62 -16.15
C ASN A 79 12.62 30.04 -15.56
N TRP A 80 12.75 29.02 -14.72
CA TRP A 80 11.65 28.45 -13.98
C TRP A 80 11.27 29.41 -12.87
N THR A 81 10.02 29.86 -12.88
CA THR A 81 9.47 30.60 -11.74
C THR A 81 8.96 29.61 -10.69
N VAL A 82 8.90 30.03 -9.43
CA VAL A 82 8.27 29.23 -8.36
C VAL A 82 6.81 28.90 -8.70
N GLY A 83 6.13 29.75 -9.48
CA GLY A 83 4.77 29.47 -9.96
C GLY A 83 4.69 28.32 -10.97
N ASP A 84 5.76 28.07 -11.73
CA ASP A 84 5.81 26.96 -12.69
C ASP A 84 5.89 25.60 -12.00
N LEU A 85 6.43 25.54 -10.78
CA LEU A 85 6.51 24.31 -9.98
C LEU A 85 5.12 23.73 -9.69
N TRP A 86 4.12 24.59 -9.51
CA TRP A 86 2.78 24.21 -9.09
C TRP A 86 1.83 23.94 -10.27
N LYS A 87 2.28 24.15 -11.51
CA LYS A 87 1.50 23.81 -12.71
C LYS A 87 1.47 22.29 -12.89
N SER A 88 0.32 21.75 -13.27
CA SER A 88 0.22 20.34 -13.63
C SER A 88 1.19 20.03 -14.78
N PRO A 89 2.00 18.96 -14.68
CA PRO A 89 2.84 18.56 -15.79
C PRO A 89 1.98 18.18 -17.00
N PRO A 90 2.48 18.38 -18.23
CA PRO A 90 1.74 17.98 -19.42
C PRO A 90 1.41 16.49 -19.34
N ASN A 91 0.13 16.17 -19.50
CA ASN A 91 -0.34 14.80 -19.60
C ASN A 91 0.17 14.25 -20.94
N LYS A 92 1.24 13.43 -20.92
CA LYS A 92 1.94 12.91 -22.13
C LYS A 92 1.08 11.88 -22.87
N ASP A 93 -0.13 12.26 -23.26
CA ASP A 93 -1.17 11.42 -23.87
C ASP A 93 -1.53 10.16 -23.03
N TYR A 94 -1.25 10.20 -21.72
CA TYR A 94 -1.66 9.11 -20.83
C TYR A 94 -3.18 9.13 -20.66
N VAL A 95 -3.79 7.98 -20.98
CA VAL A 95 -5.22 7.73 -20.81
C VAL A 95 -5.45 6.75 -19.66
N HIS A 96 -6.58 6.91 -18.96
CA HIS A 96 -6.93 5.99 -17.90
C HIS A 96 -7.19 4.57 -18.43
N CYS A 97 -6.57 3.56 -17.82
CA CYS A 97 -6.73 2.15 -18.20
C CYS A 97 -7.98 1.48 -17.62
N VAL A 98 -9.03 2.24 -17.30
CA VAL A 98 -10.20 1.73 -16.55
C VAL A 98 -11.40 1.41 -17.44
N ALA A 99 -11.59 2.11 -18.55
CA ALA A 99 -12.79 1.92 -19.37
C ALA A 99 -12.75 0.57 -20.12
N PRO A 100 -13.77 -0.30 -19.96
CA PRO A 100 -13.85 -1.54 -20.74
C PRO A 100 -13.92 -1.25 -22.24
N SER A 101 -13.49 -2.19 -23.08
CA SER A 101 -13.72 -2.10 -24.52
C SER A 101 -15.21 -2.20 -24.86
N SER A 102 -15.59 -1.77 -26.07
CA SER A 102 -16.97 -1.89 -26.57
C SER A 102 -17.46 -3.34 -26.68
N LEU A 103 -16.54 -4.32 -26.72
CA LEU A 103 -16.86 -5.75 -26.82
C LEU A 103 -16.89 -6.43 -25.44
N TYR A 104 -16.64 -5.69 -24.36
CA TYR A 104 -16.63 -6.24 -23.02
C TYR A 104 -18.04 -6.70 -22.61
N LYS A 105 -18.14 -7.99 -22.27
CA LYS A 105 -19.41 -8.62 -21.87
C LYS A 105 -19.50 -8.74 -20.35
N SER A 106 -20.72 -8.67 -19.83
CA SER A 106 -21.04 -9.04 -18.45
C SER A 106 -20.50 -10.43 -18.10
N PRO A 107 -20.21 -10.71 -16.82
CA PRO A 107 -19.68 -12.01 -16.39
C PRO A 107 -20.63 -13.14 -16.77
N PRO A 108 -20.11 -14.27 -17.27
CA PRO A 108 -20.91 -15.47 -17.49
C PRO A 108 -21.34 -16.09 -16.15
N GLU A 109 -22.14 -17.15 -16.22
CA GLU A 109 -22.50 -17.93 -15.04
C GLU A 109 -21.23 -18.46 -14.33
N SER A 110 -21.26 -18.42 -13.00
CA SER A 110 -20.11 -18.80 -12.21
C SER A 110 -19.95 -20.32 -12.12
N ARG A 111 -18.73 -20.82 -12.32
CA ARG A 111 -18.39 -22.24 -12.20
C ARG A 111 -18.10 -22.69 -10.77
N GLY A 112 -17.76 -21.77 -9.87
CA GLY A 112 -17.43 -22.06 -8.48
C GLY A 112 -16.96 -20.81 -7.70
N TYR A 113 -16.48 -21.02 -6.47
CA TYR A 113 -16.10 -19.94 -5.56
C TYR A 113 -14.59 -19.88 -5.38
N LEU A 114 -14.02 -18.69 -5.53
CA LEU A 114 -12.62 -18.40 -5.28
C LEU A 114 -12.46 -17.71 -3.91
N LEU A 115 -11.83 -18.41 -2.96
CA LEU A 115 -11.36 -17.83 -1.71
C LEU A 115 -9.92 -17.34 -1.91
N VAL A 116 -9.59 -16.19 -1.34
CA VAL A 116 -8.27 -15.57 -1.50
C VAL A 116 -7.70 -15.20 -0.15
N HIS A 117 -6.48 -15.67 0.12
CA HIS A 117 -5.65 -15.14 1.20
C HIS A 117 -4.68 -14.10 0.63
N ALA A 118 -4.93 -12.82 0.93
CA ALA A 118 -4.13 -11.70 0.44
C ALA A 118 -2.93 -11.48 1.36
N ASN A 119 -1.74 -11.89 0.93
CA ASN A 119 -0.51 -11.85 1.73
C ASN A 119 0.45 -10.71 1.35
N GLY A 120 1.38 -10.41 2.26
CA GLY A 120 2.42 -9.39 2.07
C GLY A 120 2.09 -8.04 2.70
N GLY A 121 2.85 -7.00 2.33
CA GLY A 121 2.58 -5.63 2.77
C GLY A 121 1.25 -5.10 2.21
N LEU A 122 0.67 -4.04 2.80
CA LEU A 122 -0.64 -3.51 2.34
C LEU A 122 -0.70 -3.23 0.83
N ASN A 123 0.36 -2.66 0.26
CA ASN A 123 0.44 -2.41 -1.19
C ASN A 123 0.53 -3.71 -2.01
N GLN A 124 1.18 -4.75 -1.48
CA GLN A 124 1.25 -6.07 -2.11
C GLN A 124 -0.11 -6.79 -2.03
N MET A 125 -0.77 -6.73 -0.88
CA MET A 125 -2.14 -7.24 -0.71
C MET A 125 -3.08 -6.57 -1.71
N ARG A 126 -3.03 -5.23 -1.82
CA ARG A 126 -3.80 -4.46 -2.80
C ARG A 126 -3.55 -4.94 -4.24
N ALA A 127 -2.30 -5.09 -4.66
CA ALA A 127 -1.97 -5.60 -5.99
C ALA A 127 -2.49 -7.04 -6.18
N GLY A 128 -2.29 -7.92 -5.20
CA GLY A 128 -2.75 -9.30 -5.24
C GLY A 128 -4.27 -9.43 -5.30
N ILE A 129 -5.02 -8.58 -4.58
CA ILE A 129 -6.49 -8.52 -4.67
C ILE A 129 -6.92 -8.16 -6.09
N CYS A 130 -6.26 -7.18 -6.73
CA CYS A 130 -6.57 -6.79 -8.11
C CYS A 130 -6.28 -7.91 -9.11
N ASP A 131 -5.19 -8.65 -8.91
CA ASP A 131 -4.88 -9.85 -9.69
C ASP A 131 -5.95 -10.92 -9.50
N MET A 132 -6.43 -11.14 -8.28
CA MET A 132 -7.46 -12.15 -8.02
C MET A 132 -8.84 -11.77 -8.56
N VAL A 133 -9.17 -10.48 -8.66
CA VAL A 133 -10.34 -10.02 -9.42
C VAL A 133 -10.21 -10.42 -10.90
N ALA A 134 -9.05 -10.17 -11.51
CA ALA A 134 -8.81 -10.57 -12.89
C ALA A 134 -8.80 -12.10 -13.08
N VAL A 135 -8.19 -12.85 -12.17
CA VAL A 135 -8.20 -14.32 -12.18
C VAL A 135 -9.61 -14.85 -12.03
N ALA A 136 -10.41 -14.31 -11.13
CA ALA A 136 -11.82 -14.69 -10.98
C ALA A 136 -12.59 -14.50 -12.29
N ARG A 137 -12.30 -13.43 -13.04
CA ARG A 137 -12.87 -13.24 -14.38
C ARG A 137 -12.39 -14.29 -15.38
N ILE A 138 -11.10 -14.61 -15.41
CA ILE A 138 -10.52 -15.58 -16.35
C ILE A 138 -11.14 -16.98 -16.15
N ILE A 139 -11.34 -17.40 -14.90
CA ILE A 139 -11.81 -18.75 -14.57
C ILE A 139 -13.31 -18.83 -14.30
N ASN A 140 -14.07 -17.76 -14.57
CA ASN A 140 -15.51 -17.63 -14.30
C ASN A 140 -15.90 -17.95 -12.85
N ALA A 141 -15.12 -17.48 -11.88
CA ALA A 141 -15.39 -17.66 -10.46
C ALA A 141 -16.25 -16.55 -9.87
N THR A 142 -16.99 -16.91 -8.82
CA THR A 142 -17.50 -15.96 -7.85
C THR A 142 -16.39 -15.70 -6.84
N LEU A 143 -15.93 -14.45 -6.77
CA LEU A 143 -14.93 -14.06 -5.79
C LEU A 143 -15.60 -13.87 -4.43
N VAL A 144 -15.09 -14.54 -3.40
CA VAL A 144 -15.42 -14.19 -2.02
C VAL A 144 -14.49 -13.08 -1.56
N ILE A 145 -14.98 -12.12 -0.78
CA ILE A 145 -14.17 -11.01 -0.25
C ILE A 145 -12.84 -11.56 0.32
N PRO A 146 -11.68 -11.05 -0.16
CA PRO A 146 -10.37 -11.57 0.23
C PRO A 146 -10.10 -11.44 1.74
N GLU A 147 -9.50 -12.47 2.31
CA GLU A 147 -8.97 -12.45 3.67
C GLU A 147 -7.63 -11.71 3.65
N LEU A 148 -7.51 -10.61 4.39
CA LEU A 148 -6.24 -9.90 4.55
C LEU A 148 -5.33 -10.68 5.50
N ASP A 149 -4.04 -10.75 5.20
CA ASP A 149 -3.06 -11.34 6.08
C ASP A 149 -2.85 -10.48 7.33
N LYS A 150 -3.04 -11.12 8.49
CA LYS A 150 -3.06 -10.49 9.83
C LYS A 150 -1.81 -10.76 10.66
N GLY A 151 -0.89 -11.58 10.16
CA GLY A 151 0.15 -12.17 11.01
C GLY A 151 1.56 -12.17 10.45
N SER A 152 1.75 -12.18 9.12
CA SER A 152 3.10 -12.38 8.57
C SER A 152 4.00 -11.15 8.68
N LEU A 153 3.44 -9.94 8.64
CA LEU A 153 4.19 -8.69 8.66
C LEU A 153 3.63 -7.67 9.65
N TRP A 154 2.31 -7.63 9.79
CA TRP A 154 1.58 -6.69 10.63
C TRP A 154 0.92 -7.47 11.76
N LYS A 155 0.98 -6.97 13.01
CA LYS A 155 0.15 -7.48 14.11
C LYS A 155 -1.21 -6.80 14.09
N ASP A 156 -1.86 -6.80 12.94
CA ASP A 156 -3.10 -6.08 12.68
C ASP A 156 -4.25 -7.08 12.52
N SER A 157 -5.36 -6.84 13.23
CA SER A 157 -6.52 -7.75 13.24
C SER A 157 -7.65 -7.33 12.29
N SER A 158 -7.47 -6.24 11.56
CA SER A 158 -8.42 -5.64 10.64
C SER A 158 -8.86 -6.64 9.57
N ASN A 159 -10.15 -6.62 9.27
CA ASN A 159 -10.74 -7.33 8.15
C ASN A 159 -10.72 -6.45 6.90
N PHE A 160 -11.17 -7.01 5.78
CA PHE A 160 -11.27 -6.28 4.51
C PHE A 160 -12.07 -4.98 4.66
N SER A 161 -13.24 -5.03 5.32
CA SER A 161 -14.15 -3.89 5.53
C SER A 161 -13.58 -2.79 6.42
N ASP A 162 -12.60 -3.12 7.28
CA ASP A 162 -11.98 -2.16 8.19
C ASP A 162 -10.95 -1.29 7.44
N VAL A 163 -10.41 -1.80 6.33
CA VAL A 163 -9.39 -1.14 5.51
C VAL A 163 -9.98 -0.58 4.21
N PHE A 164 -10.86 -1.33 3.56
CA PHE A 164 -11.45 -1.02 2.26
C PHE A 164 -12.98 -0.93 2.34
N ASP A 165 -13.56 -0.11 1.47
CA ASP A 165 -15.00 -0.02 1.35
C ASP A 165 -15.57 -1.26 0.64
N GLU A 166 -16.03 -2.24 1.43
CA GLU A 166 -16.51 -3.54 0.95
C GLU A 166 -17.70 -3.42 -0.01
N ASP A 167 -18.70 -2.61 0.35
CA ASP A 167 -19.91 -2.47 -0.48
C ASP A 167 -19.60 -1.75 -1.79
N TYR A 168 -18.75 -0.73 -1.75
CA TYR A 168 -18.30 -0.08 -2.98
C TYR A 168 -17.47 -1.01 -3.86
N PHE A 169 -16.59 -1.82 -3.27
CA PHE A 169 -15.79 -2.80 -4.01
C PHE A 169 -16.69 -3.80 -4.76
N ILE A 170 -17.74 -4.31 -4.10
CA ILE A 170 -18.72 -5.21 -4.72
C ILE A 170 -19.49 -4.51 -5.84
N ASN A 171 -20.04 -3.33 -5.56
CA ASN A 171 -20.92 -2.63 -6.50
C ASN A 171 -20.18 -2.11 -7.73
N SER A 172 -18.95 -1.60 -7.56
CA SER A 172 -18.14 -1.07 -8.67
C SER A 172 -17.67 -2.13 -9.65
N LEU A 173 -17.60 -3.41 -9.23
CA LEU A 173 -17.18 -4.54 -10.06
C LEU A 173 -18.35 -5.47 -10.45
N ALA A 174 -19.60 -5.10 -10.16
CA ALA A 174 -20.77 -5.96 -10.39
C ALA A 174 -20.96 -6.39 -11.85
N ASN A 175 -20.53 -5.56 -12.81
CA ASN A 175 -20.56 -5.85 -14.24
C ASN A 175 -19.31 -6.57 -14.76
N ASP A 176 -18.32 -6.81 -13.89
CA ASP A 176 -17.03 -7.41 -14.23
C ASP A 176 -16.93 -8.83 -13.68
N VAL A 177 -17.18 -9.00 -12.37
CA VAL A 177 -17.04 -10.26 -11.61
C VAL A 177 -18.11 -10.33 -10.55
N ARG A 178 -18.68 -11.51 -10.30
CA ARG A 178 -19.61 -11.72 -9.20
C ARG A 178 -18.83 -11.81 -7.88
N ILE A 179 -19.13 -10.92 -6.93
CA ILE A 179 -18.44 -10.85 -5.63
C ILE A 179 -19.45 -11.07 -4.50
N VAL A 180 -19.10 -11.91 -3.53
CA VAL A 180 -19.92 -12.16 -2.33
C VAL A 180 -19.12 -11.92 -1.06
N LYS A 181 -19.78 -11.41 -0.02
CA LYS A 181 -19.14 -11.09 1.28
C LYS A 181 -18.57 -12.33 1.98
N LYS A 182 -19.32 -13.44 1.93
CA LYS A 182 -18.96 -14.71 2.58
C LYS A 182 -19.31 -15.87 1.69
N LEU A 183 -18.61 -16.98 1.86
CA LEU A 183 -18.97 -18.24 1.22
C LEU A 183 -20.39 -18.64 1.68
N PRO A 184 -21.30 -19.00 0.76
CA PRO A 184 -22.62 -19.50 1.10
C PRO A 184 -22.55 -20.67 2.09
N LYS A 185 -23.45 -20.70 3.07
CA LYS A 185 -23.41 -21.70 4.17
C LYS A 185 -23.61 -23.12 3.65
N GLU A 186 -24.33 -23.27 2.54
CA GLU A 186 -24.60 -24.51 1.83
C GLU A 186 -23.30 -25.15 1.29
N LEU A 187 -22.26 -24.33 1.09
CA LEU A 187 -20.94 -24.78 0.63
C LEU A 187 -19.95 -25.01 1.78
N ALA A 188 -20.41 -25.02 3.03
CA ALA A 188 -19.58 -25.35 4.18
C ALA A 188 -18.99 -26.77 4.06
N SER A 189 -19.76 -27.74 3.55
CA SER A 189 -19.38 -29.13 3.33
C SER A 189 -18.97 -29.48 1.89
N ALA A 190 -18.98 -28.51 0.97
CA ALA A 190 -18.63 -28.75 -0.43
C ALA A 190 -17.16 -29.15 -0.61
N THR A 191 -16.82 -29.78 -1.74
CA THR A 191 -15.43 -30.12 -2.09
C THR A 191 -14.57 -28.87 -2.24
N LYS A 192 -13.45 -28.81 -1.51
CA LYS A 192 -12.53 -27.65 -1.47
C LYS A 192 -11.10 -28.09 -1.74
N VAL A 193 -10.36 -27.25 -2.45
CA VAL A 193 -8.92 -27.41 -2.63
C VAL A 193 -8.20 -26.13 -2.25
N VAL A 194 -7.05 -26.26 -1.59
CA VAL A 194 -6.12 -25.16 -1.37
C VAL A 194 -5.04 -25.24 -2.43
N LYS A 195 -4.85 -24.18 -3.22
CA LYS A 195 -3.88 -24.14 -4.31
C LYS A 195 -2.88 -23.00 -4.12
N HIS A 196 -1.61 -23.32 -4.29
CA HIS A 196 -0.56 -22.35 -4.53
C HIS A 196 -0.47 -22.10 -6.03
N PHE A 197 -1.03 -20.99 -6.50
CA PHE A 197 -0.93 -20.60 -7.91
C PHE A 197 0.53 -20.34 -8.29
N ARG A 198 0.94 -20.70 -9.51
CA ARG A 198 2.30 -20.44 -10.00
C ARG A 198 2.51 -18.93 -10.12
N SER A 199 3.67 -18.45 -9.68
CA SER A 199 4.00 -17.02 -9.75
C SER A 199 4.10 -16.55 -11.20
N TRP A 200 3.68 -15.31 -11.47
CA TRP A 200 3.75 -14.67 -12.78
C TRP A 200 3.11 -15.47 -13.92
N SER A 201 2.02 -16.18 -13.62
CA SER A 201 1.35 -17.02 -14.59
C SER A 201 0.53 -16.21 -15.60
N GLY A 202 0.58 -16.60 -16.87
CA GLY A 202 -0.29 -16.08 -17.92
C GLY A 202 -1.70 -16.66 -17.87
N VAL A 203 -2.56 -16.21 -18.78
CA VAL A 203 -3.97 -16.62 -18.88
C VAL A 203 -4.12 -18.14 -19.09
N ASP A 204 -3.31 -18.73 -19.96
CA ASP A 204 -3.31 -20.17 -20.27
C ASP A 204 -3.24 -21.07 -19.03
N TYR A 205 -2.43 -20.70 -18.04
CA TYR A 205 -2.33 -21.46 -16.79
C TYR A 205 -3.67 -21.49 -16.04
N TYR A 206 -4.33 -20.33 -15.96
CA TYR A 206 -5.60 -20.21 -15.27
C TYR A 206 -6.72 -20.91 -16.02
N GLU A 207 -6.78 -20.78 -17.35
CA GLU A 207 -7.82 -21.41 -18.17
C GLU A 207 -7.66 -22.93 -18.27
N LYS A 208 -6.43 -23.44 -18.39
CA LYS A 208 -6.18 -24.88 -18.61
C LYS A 208 -6.01 -25.66 -17.31
N GLU A 209 -5.30 -25.10 -16.33
CA GLU A 209 -4.98 -25.83 -15.09
C GLU A 209 -5.91 -25.46 -13.93
N ILE A 210 -6.22 -24.18 -13.72
CA ILE A 210 -7.04 -23.78 -12.58
C ILE A 210 -8.53 -23.97 -12.87
N ALA A 211 -9.00 -23.60 -14.06
CA ALA A 211 -10.41 -23.72 -14.40
C ALA A 211 -10.88 -25.17 -14.62
N SER A 212 -9.97 -26.11 -14.90
CA SER A 212 -10.30 -27.55 -14.95
C SER A 212 -10.59 -28.13 -13.55
N MET A 213 -10.12 -27.49 -12.48
CA MET A 213 -10.44 -27.92 -11.11
C MET A 213 -11.93 -27.76 -10.75
N TRP A 214 -12.70 -26.96 -11.51
CA TRP A 214 -14.14 -26.82 -11.28
C TRP A 214 -14.93 -28.11 -11.50
N ASP A 215 -14.33 -29.08 -12.19
CA ASP A 215 -14.96 -30.38 -12.47
C ASP A 215 -14.99 -31.27 -11.20
N GLU A 216 -14.09 -31.04 -10.25
CA GLU A 216 -13.97 -31.79 -9.00
C GLU A 216 -14.31 -30.93 -7.75
N TYR A 217 -13.97 -29.65 -7.78
CA TYR A 217 -14.07 -28.75 -6.63
C TYR A 217 -15.08 -27.64 -6.87
N LYS A 218 -15.91 -27.35 -5.85
CA LYS A 218 -16.80 -26.17 -5.88
C LYS A 218 -16.15 -24.92 -5.27
N VAL A 219 -15.09 -25.11 -4.48
CA VAL A 219 -14.35 -24.02 -3.84
C VAL A 219 -12.85 -24.20 -4.05
N ILE A 220 -12.20 -23.19 -4.61
CA ILE A 220 -10.74 -23.12 -4.71
C ILE A 220 -10.27 -22.01 -3.76
N ARG A 221 -9.34 -22.33 -2.86
CA ARG A 221 -8.66 -21.35 -2.01
C ARG A 221 -7.26 -21.06 -2.56
N ALA A 222 -7.07 -19.87 -3.09
CA ALA A 222 -5.74 -19.34 -3.38
C ALA A 222 -5.00 -19.11 -2.06
N ALA A 223 -3.98 -19.92 -1.79
CA ALA A 223 -3.23 -19.85 -0.53
C ALA A 223 -2.45 -18.54 -0.37
N LYS A 224 -2.12 -17.90 -1.49
CA LYS A 224 -1.41 -16.62 -1.58
C LYS A 224 -1.86 -15.88 -2.84
N SER A 225 -1.84 -14.55 -2.81
CA SER A 225 -2.21 -13.68 -3.93
C SER A 225 -1.03 -12.91 -4.53
N ASP A 226 0.13 -12.88 -3.86
CA ASP A 226 1.28 -12.09 -4.27
C ASP A 226 1.88 -12.57 -5.60
N SER A 227 1.98 -11.66 -6.58
CA SER A 227 2.67 -11.87 -7.86
C SER A 227 2.23 -13.14 -8.61
N ARG A 228 0.93 -13.43 -8.67
CA ARG A 228 0.39 -14.66 -9.29
C ARG A 228 -0.02 -14.49 -10.74
N LEU A 229 -0.39 -13.29 -11.17
CA LEU A 229 -0.79 -13.01 -12.55
C LEU A 229 0.34 -12.25 -13.26
N ALA A 230 0.67 -12.66 -14.48
CA ALA A 230 1.68 -12.00 -15.30
C ALA A 230 1.29 -10.54 -15.60
N ASN A 231 2.28 -9.64 -15.67
CA ASN A 231 2.02 -8.25 -16.05
C ASN A 231 1.88 -8.05 -17.56
N ASN A 232 2.54 -8.89 -18.34
CA ASN A 232 2.61 -8.78 -19.79
C ASN A 232 1.69 -9.82 -20.44
N ASN A 233 1.31 -9.55 -21.69
CA ASN A 233 0.55 -10.48 -22.54
C ASN A 233 -0.82 -10.89 -21.97
N LEU A 234 -1.40 -10.08 -21.09
CA LEU A 234 -2.80 -10.23 -20.70
C LEU A 234 -3.70 -9.62 -21.78
N PRO A 235 -4.88 -10.21 -22.05
CA PRO A 235 -5.88 -9.60 -22.90
C PRO A 235 -6.19 -8.17 -22.45
N PRO A 236 -6.38 -7.20 -23.36
CA PRO A 236 -6.54 -5.79 -23.01
C PRO A 236 -7.62 -5.52 -21.94
N ASP A 237 -8.76 -6.20 -22.04
CA ASP A 237 -9.85 -6.02 -21.06
C ASP A 237 -9.58 -6.67 -19.69
N ILE A 238 -8.72 -7.70 -19.62
CA ILE A 238 -8.25 -8.25 -18.35
C ILE A 238 -7.31 -7.24 -17.68
N GLN A 239 -6.39 -6.63 -18.44
CA GLN A 239 -5.53 -5.59 -17.91
C GLN A 239 -6.33 -4.35 -17.46
N LYS A 240 -7.36 -3.96 -18.23
CA LYS A 240 -8.27 -2.88 -17.84
C LYS A 240 -9.09 -3.21 -16.60
N LEU A 241 -9.52 -4.46 -16.43
CA LEU A 241 -10.17 -4.93 -15.21
C LEU A 241 -9.23 -4.84 -14.00
N ARG A 242 -7.95 -5.25 -14.12
CA ARG A 242 -6.96 -5.04 -13.05
C ARG A 242 -6.84 -3.57 -12.68
N CYS A 243 -6.82 -2.68 -13.68
CA CYS A 243 -6.81 -1.24 -13.47
C CYS A 243 -8.07 -0.72 -12.78
N ARG A 244 -9.28 -1.16 -13.18
CA ARG A 244 -10.54 -0.80 -12.49
C ARG A 244 -10.51 -1.26 -11.04
N ALA A 245 -10.15 -2.52 -10.81
CA ALA A 245 -10.04 -3.08 -9.47
C ALA A 245 -9.10 -2.24 -8.60
N CYS A 246 -7.92 -1.88 -9.13
CA CYS A 246 -6.93 -1.11 -8.40
C CYS A 246 -7.38 0.34 -8.18
N TYR A 247 -7.60 1.09 -9.25
CA TYR A 247 -7.73 2.55 -9.19
C TYR A 247 -9.14 3.05 -8.91
N GLN A 248 -10.17 2.21 -9.12
CA GLN A 248 -11.55 2.58 -8.87
C GLN A 248 -12.13 1.79 -7.70
N ALA A 249 -12.20 0.46 -7.82
CA ALA A 249 -12.99 -0.38 -6.90
C ALA A 249 -12.39 -0.47 -5.50
N LEU A 250 -11.08 -0.67 -5.38
CA LEU A 250 -10.41 -0.87 -4.10
C LEU A 250 -10.08 0.47 -3.44
N ARG A 251 -11.12 1.19 -2.99
CA ARG A 251 -10.98 2.42 -2.20
C ARG A 251 -10.88 2.11 -0.71
N PHE A 252 -10.21 2.97 0.04
CA PHE A 252 -10.18 2.85 1.50
C PHE A 252 -11.57 3.00 2.10
N ALA A 253 -11.78 2.41 3.28
CA ALA A 253 -13.00 2.56 4.03
C ALA A 253 -13.32 4.06 4.29
N PRO A 254 -14.60 4.48 4.29
CA PRO A 254 -14.97 5.89 4.40
C PRO A 254 -14.32 6.65 5.57
N PRO A 255 -14.14 6.08 6.78
CA PRO A 255 -13.44 6.77 7.87
C PRO A 255 -11.98 7.10 7.56
N ILE A 256 -11.26 6.18 6.89
CA ILE A 256 -9.86 6.38 6.48
C ILE A 256 -9.79 7.47 5.41
N GLU A 257 -10.68 7.41 4.41
CA GLU A 257 -10.72 8.40 3.34
C GLU A 257 -11.07 9.80 3.87
N ALA A 258 -12.00 9.89 4.85
CA ALA A 258 -12.38 11.15 5.47
C ALA A 258 -11.22 11.83 6.21
N ILE A 259 -10.43 11.05 6.96
CA ILE A 259 -9.21 11.57 7.62
C ILE A 259 -8.18 12.02 6.58
N GLY A 260 -7.99 11.24 5.51
CA GLY A 260 -7.10 11.59 4.41
C GLY A 260 -7.49 12.91 3.73
N LYS A 261 -8.78 13.08 3.43
CA LYS A 261 -9.32 14.32 2.85
C LYS A 261 -9.14 15.50 3.79
N LEU A 262 -9.47 15.35 5.07
CA LEU A 262 -9.29 16.40 6.08
C LEU A 262 -7.82 16.87 6.16
N LEU A 263 -6.87 15.95 6.14
CA LEU A 263 -5.45 16.27 6.13
C LEU A 263 -5.08 17.07 4.87
N VAL A 264 -5.48 16.57 3.69
CA VAL A 264 -5.20 17.23 2.41
C VAL A 264 -5.81 18.64 2.36
N ASP A 265 -7.06 18.79 2.79
CA ASP A 265 -7.77 20.08 2.78
C ASP A 265 -7.10 21.08 3.71
N ARG A 266 -6.66 20.63 4.90
CA ARG A 266 -5.88 21.48 5.82
C ARG A 266 -4.56 21.91 5.21
N MET A 267 -3.79 20.99 4.61
CA MET A 267 -2.52 21.33 3.96
C MET A 267 -2.73 22.36 2.84
N ARG A 268 -3.77 22.15 2.01
CA ARG A 268 -4.13 23.08 0.93
C ARG A 268 -4.56 24.46 1.43
N SER A 269 -5.16 24.57 2.62
CA SER A 269 -5.53 25.88 3.18
C SER A 269 -4.33 26.77 3.51
N TYR A 270 -3.13 26.19 3.69
CA TYR A 270 -1.88 26.95 3.88
C TYR A 270 -1.13 27.23 2.56
N GLY A 271 -1.60 26.66 1.45
CA GLY A 271 -1.01 26.81 0.12
C GLY A 271 -0.67 25.48 -0.56
N PRO A 272 -0.02 25.53 -1.73
CA PRO A 272 0.51 24.33 -2.39
C PRO A 272 1.51 23.60 -1.50
N TYR A 273 1.51 22.27 -1.54
CA TYR A 273 2.40 21.44 -0.74
C TYR A 273 3.00 20.31 -1.57
N ILE A 274 4.14 19.78 -1.11
CA ILE A 274 4.81 18.62 -1.68
C ILE A 274 4.59 17.44 -0.72
N ALA A 275 4.11 16.32 -1.25
CA ALA A 275 4.05 15.05 -0.52
C ALA A 275 5.21 14.15 -0.95
N LEU A 276 5.98 13.66 0.02
CA LEU A 276 7.11 12.77 -0.22
C LEU A 276 6.91 11.46 0.56
N HIS A 277 6.81 10.34 -0.15
CA HIS A 277 6.77 9.01 0.46
C HIS A 277 8.19 8.46 0.55
N LEU A 278 8.79 8.58 1.74
CA LEU A 278 10.11 8.02 2.03
C LEU A 278 9.96 6.59 2.56
N ARG A 279 10.55 5.63 1.86
CA ARG A 279 10.55 4.22 2.29
C ARG A 279 11.92 3.87 2.86
N TYR A 280 12.08 4.10 4.16
CA TYR A 280 13.32 3.89 4.91
C TYR A 280 13.28 2.61 5.75
N GLU A 281 12.97 1.49 5.10
CA GLU A 281 12.90 0.18 5.74
C GLU A 281 14.26 -0.53 5.62
N LYS A 282 14.64 -1.31 6.63
CA LYS A 282 15.97 -1.97 6.69
C LYS A 282 16.20 -2.90 5.50
N ASP A 283 15.14 -3.53 4.99
CA ASP A 283 15.16 -4.33 3.77
C ASP A 283 15.49 -3.46 2.55
N ILE A 284 14.85 -2.30 2.39
CA ILE A 284 15.14 -1.36 1.29
C ILE A 284 16.58 -0.84 1.35
N LEU A 285 17.09 -0.51 2.55
CA LEU A 285 18.47 -0.06 2.72
C LEU A 285 19.51 -1.16 2.42
N ALA A 286 19.19 -2.41 2.73
CA ALA A 286 20.04 -3.55 2.38
C ALA A 286 20.12 -3.75 0.86
N PHE A 287 19.04 -3.48 0.13
CA PHE A 287 19.02 -3.56 -1.34
C PHE A 287 19.64 -2.34 -2.04
N SER A 288 19.65 -1.17 -1.41
CA SER A 288 20.19 0.05 -2.03
C SER A 288 21.73 0.13 -2.03
N GLY A 289 22.41 -0.83 -1.39
CA GLY A 289 23.88 -0.83 -1.29
C GLY A 289 24.45 0.37 -0.53
N CYS A 290 23.60 1.13 0.18
CA CYS A 290 24.04 2.29 0.94
C CYS A 290 24.73 1.82 2.22
N THR A 291 26.06 1.93 2.27
CA THR A 291 26.82 1.86 3.51
C THR A 291 26.53 3.12 4.32
N MET A 292 25.47 3.10 5.14
CA MET A 292 25.35 4.08 6.22
C MET A 292 26.44 3.76 7.24
N SER A 293 27.58 4.47 7.15
CA SER A 293 28.56 4.49 8.22
C SER A 293 27.94 5.17 9.43
N TYR A 294 27.33 4.38 10.31
CA TYR A 294 27.07 4.84 11.67
C TYR A 294 28.43 5.20 12.28
N PRO A 295 28.63 6.41 12.85
CA PRO A 295 29.74 6.64 13.73
C PRO A 295 29.61 5.62 14.85
N GLN A 296 30.55 4.68 14.91
CA GLN A 296 30.66 3.66 15.93
C GLN A 296 30.95 4.35 17.28
N LYS A 297 29.93 4.93 17.91
CA LYS A 297 29.98 5.31 19.32
C LYS A 297 28.66 4.99 20.00
N LYS A 298 28.77 3.99 20.88
CA LYS A 298 27.83 3.52 21.90
C LYS A 298 26.60 2.76 21.39
N LEU A 299 26.77 1.44 21.30
CA LEU A 299 25.86 0.45 21.88
C LEU A 299 26.67 -0.83 22.17
N MET A 300 27.62 -0.70 23.11
CA MET A 300 28.07 -1.79 23.97
C MET A 300 28.09 -1.22 25.39
N ASN A 301 27.04 -1.55 26.13
CA ASN A 301 26.98 -1.91 27.54
C ASN A 301 25.51 -2.20 27.87
#